data_AF-A0A4P6RDH4-F1
#
_entry.id   AF-A0A4P6RDH4-F1
#
_cell.length_a   1.000
_cell.length_b   1.000
_cell.length_c   1.000
_cell.angle_alpha   90.00
_cell.angle_beta   90.00
_cell.angle_gamma   90.00
#
_symmetry.space_group_name_H-M   'P 1'
#
loop_
_entity.id
_entity.type
_entity.pdbx_description
1 polymer ?
#
loop_
_entity_poly.entity_id
_entity_poly.type
_entity_poly.pdbx_seq_one_letter_code
_entity_poly.pdbx_strand_id
1 'polypeptide(L)'
;MCKKLFGILALFSFLPYFSVCQNKFRENGWYHILSGQTDSISREPIVTIKDFISLRLETDYFGKNVISGQISKYKLNKWAKETEKAIGRQIAFVFNDSIITNPRVNCRIESGAFQITSILDKELPDIYERLKQEKINSIEALFEGWEKDSLFYAMSPEQRDSIRMVTDYWEASAWVDLITKPDEHYWYSITDSTEYKKLEEALKEELGKLNFSSRVSDYMKSKAYQAYKTYICNNPIYINLMFKSFLFKQFKGLDGYLIDDIIRAKYPSAPSIRTYVEKTDDSDDERFAVYEWQRKIWFLMNKEKKNL
;
A
#
# COMPACT_ATOMS: atom_id res chain seq x y z
N MET A 1 74.20 10.00 15.36
CA MET A 1 73.36 10.84 16.25
C MET A 1 72.24 9.95 16.77
N CYS A 2 72.14 9.87 18.10
CA CYS A 2 71.44 8.84 18.87
C CYS A 2 69.93 9.07 18.98
N LYS A 3 69.22 7.98 19.31
CA LYS A 3 67.90 7.87 19.96
C LYS A 3 66.64 8.10 19.10
N LYS A 4 65.87 7.02 18.91
CA LYS A 4 64.70 6.75 19.77
C LYS A 4 64.45 5.23 19.84
N LEU A 5 64.52 4.72 21.07
CA LEU A 5 63.94 3.44 21.48
C LEU A 5 62.43 3.45 21.18
N PHE A 6 61.85 2.30 20.85
CA PHE A 6 60.79 1.70 21.67
C PHE A 6 60.63 0.24 21.24
N GLY A 7 61.02 -0.67 22.13
CA GLY A 7 60.65 -2.07 22.03
C GLY A 7 59.34 -2.35 22.74
N ILE A 8 58.88 -3.58 22.47
CA ILE A 8 58.09 -4.45 23.34
C ILE A 8 56.56 -4.28 23.26
N LEU A 9 55.89 -5.26 22.65
CA LEU A 9 55.09 -6.36 23.27
C LEU A 9 53.96 -6.77 22.32
N ALA A 10 54.15 -7.90 21.64
CA ALA A 10 53.06 -8.61 20.98
C ALA A 10 52.17 -9.23 22.07
N LEU A 11 51.08 -8.56 22.42
CA LEU A 11 49.98 -9.12 23.20
C LEU A 11 48.97 -9.70 22.22
N PHE A 12 49.03 -11.03 22.03
CA PHE A 12 47.91 -11.79 21.52
C PHE A 12 46.78 -11.72 22.55
N SER A 13 45.95 -10.68 22.49
CA SER A 13 44.62 -10.74 23.08
C SER A 13 43.77 -11.64 22.20
N PHE A 14 43.77 -12.94 22.50
CA PHE A 14 42.61 -13.80 22.26
C PHE A 14 41.46 -13.25 23.13
N LEU A 15 40.85 -12.15 22.66
CA LEU A 15 39.49 -11.85 23.06
C LEU A 15 38.63 -12.86 22.32
N PRO A 16 37.88 -13.74 23.02
CA PRO A 16 36.81 -14.43 22.36
C PRO A 16 35.94 -13.33 21.77
N TYR A 17 35.77 -13.34 20.45
CA TYR A 17 34.58 -12.76 19.83
C TYR A 17 33.41 -13.47 20.48
N PHE A 18 32.96 -12.97 21.62
CA PHE A 18 31.56 -13.04 21.99
C PHE A 18 30.87 -12.34 20.82
N SER A 19 30.48 -13.14 19.82
CA SER A 19 29.34 -12.80 19.00
C SER A 19 28.23 -12.55 20.01
N VAL A 20 28.02 -11.28 20.33
CA VAL A 20 26.74 -10.82 20.82
C VAL A 20 25.79 -11.24 19.70
N CYS A 21 25.19 -12.43 19.85
CA CYS A 21 23.93 -12.73 19.22
C CYS A 21 23.00 -11.65 19.75
N GLN A 22 22.91 -10.53 19.03
CA GLN A 22 21.70 -9.74 19.07
C GLN A 22 20.63 -10.74 18.62
N ASN A 23 19.89 -11.30 19.58
CA ASN A 23 18.70 -12.09 19.30
C ASN A 23 17.80 -11.17 18.49
N LYS A 24 17.86 -11.28 17.17
CA LYS A 24 16.91 -10.63 16.28
C LYS A 24 15.60 -11.37 16.51
N PHE A 25 14.76 -10.80 17.37
CA PHE A 25 13.38 -11.25 17.52
C PHE A 25 12.73 -11.30 16.15
N ARG A 26 12.09 -12.42 15.82
CA ARG A 26 11.32 -12.56 14.58
C ARG A 26 10.12 -11.63 14.65
N GLU A 27 9.76 -11.02 13.53
CA GLU A 27 8.49 -10.29 13.44
C GLU A 27 7.33 -11.26 13.68
N ASN A 28 6.32 -10.82 14.42
CA ASN A 28 5.16 -11.66 14.71
C ASN A 28 4.39 -11.95 13.41
N GLY A 29 4.04 -13.22 13.16
CA GLY A 29 3.48 -13.59 11.88
C GLY A 29 3.47 -15.08 11.57
N TRP A 30 3.12 -15.41 10.33
CA TRP A 30 3.10 -16.77 9.80
C TRP A 30 4.43 -17.11 9.13
N TYR A 31 4.96 -18.29 9.41
CA TYR A 31 6.24 -18.80 8.92
C TYR A 31 6.12 -20.22 8.40
N HIS A 32 7.04 -20.61 7.53
CA HIS A 32 7.21 -22.00 7.13
C HIS A 32 7.95 -22.78 8.22
N ILE A 33 7.58 -24.05 8.42
CA ILE A 33 8.38 -24.97 9.23
C ILE A 33 9.30 -25.78 8.31
N LEU A 34 10.61 -25.64 8.51
CA LEU A 34 11.67 -26.34 7.80
C LEU A 34 12.03 -27.63 8.54
N SER A 35 11.87 -28.78 7.88
CA SER A 35 12.31 -30.06 8.42
C SER A 35 13.83 -30.16 8.44
N GLY A 36 14.43 -30.51 9.59
CA GLY A 36 15.84 -30.94 9.69
C GLY A 36 16.88 -29.89 10.11
N GLN A 37 16.49 -28.77 10.72
CA GLN A 37 17.41 -27.74 11.24
C GLN A 37 17.19 -27.44 12.74
N THR A 38 18.23 -26.92 13.41
CA THR A 38 18.21 -26.55 14.84
C THR A 38 17.19 -25.46 15.17
N ASP A 39 16.93 -24.54 14.23
CA ASP A 39 15.75 -23.69 14.22
C ASP A 39 14.90 -24.10 13.01
N SER A 40 13.81 -24.83 13.28
CA SER A 40 12.91 -25.33 12.25
C SER A 40 11.96 -24.24 11.71
N ILE A 41 12.12 -22.97 12.07
CA ILE A 41 11.30 -21.86 11.56
C ILE A 41 12.05 -21.12 10.45
N SER A 42 11.39 -20.87 9.33
CA SER A 42 11.98 -20.11 8.21
C SER A 42 12.48 -18.74 8.65
N ARG A 43 13.59 -18.27 8.06
CA ARG A 43 14.12 -16.92 8.34
C ARG A 43 13.13 -15.82 7.92
N GLU A 44 12.54 -15.98 6.73
CA GLU A 44 11.57 -15.02 6.21
C GLU A 44 10.13 -15.42 6.59
N PRO A 45 9.28 -14.45 6.95
CA PRO A 45 7.86 -14.69 7.17
C PRO A 45 7.11 -14.87 5.85
N ILE A 46 6.08 -15.72 5.90
CA ILE A 46 5.02 -15.78 4.89
C ILE A 46 4.29 -14.43 4.89
N VAL A 47 3.79 -14.00 6.05
CA VAL A 47 3.12 -12.72 6.30
C VAL A 47 3.32 -12.30 7.75
N THR A 48 3.33 -11.00 8.04
CA THR A 48 3.46 -10.45 9.41
C THR A 48 2.23 -9.68 9.84
N ILE A 49 2.20 -9.15 11.07
CA ILE A 49 1.05 -8.38 11.60
C ILE A 49 0.68 -7.19 10.70
N LYS A 50 1.67 -6.56 10.06
CA LYS A 50 1.45 -5.48 9.07
C LYS A 50 0.60 -5.91 7.88
N ASP A 51 0.65 -7.19 7.54
CA ASP A 51 -0.11 -7.76 6.42
C ASP A 51 -1.56 -8.08 6.79
N PHE A 52 -1.98 -7.90 8.05
CA PHE A 52 -3.32 -8.22 8.50
C PHE A 52 -4.24 -7.00 8.40
N ILE A 53 -5.39 -7.16 7.74
CA ILE A 53 -6.41 -6.11 7.65
C ILE A 53 -7.41 -6.17 8.80
N SER A 54 -7.66 -7.37 9.34
CA SER A 54 -8.51 -7.53 10.52
C SER A 54 -7.95 -8.59 11.45
N LEU A 55 -8.17 -8.37 12.75
CA LEU A 55 -7.95 -9.31 13.83
C LEU A 55 -9.16 -9.22 14.76
N ARG A 56 -9.70 -10.37 15.16
CA ARG A 56 -10.81 -10.47 16.12
C ARG A 56 -10.54 -11.60 17.09
N LEU A 57 -10.77 -11.33 18.37
CA LEU A 57 -10.86 -12.36 19.39
C LEU A 57 -12.30 -12.90 19.40
N GLU A 58 -12.44 -14.19 19.14
CA GLU A 58 -13.70 -14.90 19.04
C GLU A 58 -13.66 -16.14 19.96
N THR A 59 -14.83 -16.73 20.22
CA THR A 59 -14.94 -18.00 20.93
C THR A 59 -15.45 -19.05 19.95
N ASP A 60 -14.77 -20.19 19.88
CA ASP A 60 -15.21 -21.30 19.03
C ASP A 60 -16.45 -22.01 19.60
N TYR A 61 -16.97 -22.98 18.83
CA TYR A 61 -18.13 -23.78 19.24
C TYR A 61 -17.93 -24.55 20.55
N PHE A 62 -16.68 -24.81 20.93
CA PHE A 62 -16.31 -25.53 22.15
C PHE A 62 -16.02 -24.59 23.34
N GLY A 63 -16.25 -23.29 23.20
CA GLY A 63 -15.99 -22.31 24.25
C GLY A 63 -14.53 -21.89 24.38
N LYS A 64 -13.66 -22.24 23.42
CA LYS A 64 -12.24 -21.87 23.44
C LYS A 64 -12.00 -20.57 22.71
N ASN A 65 -11.05 -19.78 23.21
CA ASN A 65 -10.65 -18.55 22.54
C ASN A 65 -9.94 -18.86 21.21
N VAL A 66 -10.23 -18.06 20.18
CA VAL A 66 -9.62 -18.13 18.85
C VAL A 66 -9.37 -16.71 18.37
N ILE A 67 -8.21 -16.46 17.75
CA ILE A 67 -7.97 -15.21 17.05
C ILE A 67 -8.20 -15.44 15.56
N SER A 68 -9.24 -14.84 15.02
CA SER A 68 -9.55 -14.85 13.58
C SER A 68 -8.94 -13.62 12.92
N GLY A 69 -8.45 -13.76 11.69
CA GLY A 69 -7.90 -12.63 10.96
C GLY A 69 -8.00 -12.77 9.45
N GLN A 70 -7.73 -11.65 8.78
CA GLN A 70 -7.79 -11.53 7.33
C GLN A 70 -6.49 -10.92 6.81
N ILE A 71 -5.91 -11.52 5.77
CA ILE A 71 -4.76 -10.98 5.04
C ILE A 71 -5.20 -9.86 4.11
N SER A 72 -4.40 -8.79 4.06
CA SER A 72 -4.53 -7.66 3.15
C SER A 72 -4.62 -8.10 1.68
N LYS A 73 -5.44 -7.39 0.90
CA LYS A 73 -5.58 -7.58 -0.56
C LYS A 73 -4.22 -7.55 -1.29
N TYR A 74 -3.26 -6.78 -0.77
CA TYR A 74 -1.92 -6.63 -1.34
C TYR A 74 -1.01 -7.84 -1.12
N LYS A 75 -1.37 -8.75 -0.20
CA LYS A 75 -0.59 -9.95 0.16
C LYS A 75 -1.31 -11.27 -0.11
N LEU A 76 -2.58 -11.26 -0.54
CA LEU A 76 -3.35 -12.47 -0.87
C LEU A 76 -2.60 -13.40 -1.85
N ASN A 77 -2.01 -12.85 -2.90
CA ASN A 77 -1.27 -13.65 -3.88
C ASN A 77 -0.01 -14.30 -3.28
N LYS A 78 0.68 -13.61 -2.36
CA LYS A 78 1.82 -14.19 -1.63
C LYS A 78 1.34 -15.31 -0.71
N TRP A 79 0.31 -15.02 0.11
CA TRP A 79 -0.30 -15.98 1.02
C TRP A 79 -0.77 -17.26 0.31
N ALA A 80 -1.50 -17.14 -0.80
CA ALA A 80 -1.97 -18.27 -1.58
C ALA A 80 -0.81 -19.11 -2.13
N LYS A 81 0.24 -18.47 -2.68
CA LYS A 81 1.42 -19.18 -3.20
C LYS A 81 2.21 -19.88 -2.10
N GLU A 82 2.39 -19.25 -0.95
CA GLU A 82 3.13 -19.84 0.16
C GLU A 82 2.36 -20.98 0.84
N THR A 83 1.04 -20.86 0.99
CA THR A 83 0.20 -21.97 1.49
C THR A 83 0.18 -23.14 0.51
N GLU A 84 0.14 -22.89 -0.80
CA GLU A 84 0.27 -23.93 -1.83
C GLU A 84 1.59 -24.70 -1.72
N LYS A 85 2.72 -24.00 -1.54
CA LYS A 85 4.03 -24.65 -1.31
C LYS A 85 4.06 -25.49 -0.03
N ALA A 86 3.27 -25.12 0.97
CA ALA A 86 3.21 -25.79 2.25
C ALA A 86 2.20 -26.96 2.28
N ILE A 87 1.50 -27.28 1.19
CA ILE A 87 0.53 -28.39 1.16
C ILE A 87 1.18 -29.69 1.65
N GLY A 88 0.53 -30.31 2.62
CA GLY A 88 1.01 -31.53 3.28
C GLY A 88 2.01 -31.29 4.42
N ARG A 89 2.50 -30.06 4.62
CA ARG A 89 3.45 -29.62 5.66
C ARG A 89 2.79 -28.69 6.68
N GLN A 90 3.51 -28.34 7.73
CA GLN A 90 3.06 -27.37 8.74
C GLN A 90 3.57 -25.96 8.43
N ILE A 91 2.74 -24.97 8.75
CA ILE A 91 3.14 -23.57 8.90
C ILE A 91 2.92 -23.17 10.35
N ALA A 92 3.67 -22.21 10.87
CA ALA A 92 3.57 -21.77 12.26
C ALA A 92 3.15 -20.31 12.34
N PHE A 93 2.26 -19.98 13.28
CA PHE A 93 2.15 -18.62 13.78
C PHE A 93 3.14 -18.44 14.93
N VAL A 94 4.02 -17.45 14.80
CA VAL A 94 5.08 -17.15 15.74
C VAL A 94 4.79 -15.82 16.42
N PHE A 95 4.84 -15.81 17.75
CA PHE A 95 4.69 -14.64 18.59
C PHE A 95 5.85 -14.57 19.60
N ASN A 96 6.64 -13.49 19.56
CA ASN A 96 7.84 -13.31 20.39
C ASN A 96 8.75 -14.55 20.37
N ASP A 97 9.12 -14.99 19.16
CA ASP A 97 9.91 -16.20 18.87
C ASP A 97 9.31 -17.54 19.35
N SER A 98 8.08 -17.53 19.89
CA SER A 98 7.38 -18.73 20.35
C SER A 98 6.32 -19.16 19.34
N ILE A 99 6.26 -20.46 19.03
CA ILE A 99 5.20 -21.02 18.19
C ILE A 99 3.91 -21.07 19.01
N ILE A 100 2.89 -20.32 18.57
CA ILE A 100 1.56 -20.34 19.18
C ILE A 100 0.70 -21.45 18.57
N THR A 101 0.77 -21.61 17.24
CA THR A 101 0.06 -22.66 16.50
C THR A 101 0.88 -23.13 15.32
N ASN A 102 0.71 -24.40 14.94
CA ASN A 102 1.41 -25.00 13.79
C ASN A 102 0.51 -25.93 12.94
N PRO A 103 -0.58 -25.41 12.34
CA PRO A 103 -1.50 -26.22 11.55
C PRO A 103 -0.83 -26.85 10.33
N ARG A 104 -1.32 -28.04 9.96
CA ARG A 104 -0.99 -28.68 8.68
C ARG A 104 -1.80 -28.02 7.56
N VAL A 105 -1.13 -27.63 6.49
CA VAL A 105 -1.78 -27.02 5.32
C VAL A 105 -2.31 -28.12 4.42
N ASN A 106 -3.62 -28.09 4.17
CA ASN A 106 -4.32 -29.11 3.37
C ASN A 106 -4.58 -28.67 1.94
N CYS A 107 -4.67 -27.37 1.70
CA CYS A 107 -4.93 -26.79 0.39
C CYS A 107 -4.34 -25.38 0.30
N ARG A 108 -4.30 -24.87 -0.93
CA ARG A 108 -4.03 -23.46 -1.22
C ARG A 108 -5.15 -22.58 -0.65
N ILE A 109 -4.80 -21.55 0.10
CA ILE A 109 -5.77 -20.64 0.74
C ILE A 109 -5.78 -19.30 0.00
N GLU A 110 -6.76 -19.08 -0.87
CA GLU A 110 -6.86 -17.86 -1.66
C GLU A 110 -7.62 -16.74 -0.94
N SER A 111 -8.50 -17.09 0.00
CA SER A 111 -9.35 -16.13 0.71
C SER A 111 -8.57 -15.17 1.60
N GLY A 112 -7.37 -15.55 2.07
CA GLY A 112 -6.62 -14.82 3.07
C GLY A 112 -7.22 -14.88 4.48
N ALA A 113 -8.27 -15.66 4.70
CA ALA A 113 -8.79 -15.90 6.04
C ALA A 113 -7.86 -16.87 6.79
N PHE A 114 -7.61 -16.60 8.07
CA PHE A 114 -6.82 -17.47 8.94
C PHE A 114 -7.36 -17.45 10.37
N GLN A 115 -6.96 -18.46 11.15
CA GLN A 115 -7.24 -18.55 12.57
C GLN A 115 -5.98 -18.96 13.32
N ILE A 116 -5.82 -18.40 14.52
CA ILE A 116 -4.77 -18.75 15.48
C ILE A 116 -5.46 -19.40 16.66
N THR A 117 -5.17 -20.68 16.85
CA THR A 117 -5.68 -21.51 17.95
C THR A 117 -4.51 -22.00 18.77
N SER A 118 -4.70 -22.17 20.08
CA SER A 118 -3.65 -22.65 20.98
C SER A 118 -4.22 -23.73 21.90
N ILE A 119 -3.35 -24.62 22.36
CA ILE A 119 -3.67 -25.55 23.46
C ILE A 119 -3.84 -24.76 24.78
N LEU A 120 -3.14 -23.63 24.90
CA LEU A 120 -3.24 -22.67 25.99
C LEU A 120 -4.18 -21.53 25.57
N ASP A 121 -5.44 -21.84 25.26
CA ASP A 121 -6.42 -20.87 24.75
C ASP A 121 -6.70 -19.72 25.71
N LYS A 122 -6.48 -19.91 27.01
CA LYS A 122 -6.58 -18.85 28.04
C LYS A 122 -5.55 -17.73 27.88
N GLU A 123 -4.44 -17.97 27.18
CA GLU A 123 -3.40 -16.97 26.90
C GLU A 123 -3.68 -16.17 25.62
N LEU A 124 -4.60 -16.65 24.76
CA LEU A 124 -4.92 -15.98 23.50
C LEU A 124 -5.50 -14.57 23.67
N PRO A 125 -6.32 -14.24 24.68
CA PRO A 125 -6.75 -12.86 24.91
C PRO A 125 -5.56 -11.90 25.13
N ASP A 126 -4.57 -12.29 25.93
CA ASP A 126 -3.39 -11.47 26.20
C ASP A 126 -2.45 -11.36 24.99
N ILE A 127 -2.38 -12.42 24.16
CA ILE A 127 -1.67 -12.37 22.88
C ILE A 127 -2.40 -11.44 21.92
N TYR A 128 -3.73 -11.53 21.83
CA TYR A 128 -4.56 -10.70 20.97
C TYR A 128 -4.38 -9.21 21.26
N GLU A 129 -4.44 -8.78 22.52
CA GLU A 129 -4.23 -7.37 22.87
C GLU A 129 -2.84 -6.86 22.47
N ARG A 130 -1.80 -7.71 22.58
CA ARG A 130 -0.45 -7.37 22.11
C ARG A 130 -0.34 -7.29 20.59
N LEU A 131 -0.99 -8.20 19.84
CA LEU A 131 -1.04 -8.13 18.38
C LEU A 131 -1.82 -6.90 17.89
N LYS A 132 -2.92 -6.57 18.56
CA LYS A 132 -3.71 -5.35 18.30
C LYS A 132 -2.84 -4.11 18.49
N GLN A 133 -2.12 -4.03 19.61
CA GLN A 133 -1.21 -2.90 19.85
C GLN A 133 -0.08 -2.83 18.83
N GLU A 134 0.52 -3.95 18.44
CA GLU A 134 1.55 -4.00 17.40
C GLU A 134 1.04 -3.48 16.04
N LYS A 135 -0.19 -3.86 15.67
CA LYS A 135 -0.84 -3.34 14.46
C LYS A 135 -1.08 -1.83 14.56
N ILE A 136 -1.64 -1.36 15.67
CA ILE A 136 -1.89 0.06 15.93
C ILE A 136 -0.59 0.87 15.81
N ASN A 137 0.47 0.40 16.48
CA ASN A 137 1.78 1.05 16.47
C ASN A 137 2.38 1.06 15.05
N SER A 138 2.20 -0.01 14.27
CA SER A 138 2.68 -0.09 12.90
C SER A 138 2.00 0.93 11.98
N ILE A 139 0.69 1.18 12.18
CA ILE A 139 -0.04 2.23 11.45
C ILE A 139 0.38 3.61 11.94
N GLU A 140 0.47 3.83 13.25
CA GLU A 140 0.87 5.13 13.81
C GLU A 140 2.28 5.55 13.36
N ALA A 141 3.22 4.60 13.28
CA ALA A 141 4.57 4.84 12.80
C ALA A 141 4.63 5.36 11.35
N LEU A 142 3.64 5.05 10.50
CA LEU A 142 3.58 5.61 9.14
C LEU A 142 3.35 7.13 9.15
N PHE A 143 2.67 7.65 10.16
CA PHE A 143 2.31 9.06 10.28
C PHE A 143 3.19 9.78 11.31
N GLU A 144 4.35 9.21 11.64
CA GLU A 144 5.30 9.84 12.56
C GLU A 144 5.74 11.21 12.01
N GLY A 145 5.66 12.24 12.85
CA GLY A 145 6.01 13.61 12.49
C GLY A 145 4.91 14.42 11.78
N TRP A 146 3.74 13.84 11.53
CA TRP A 146 2.61 14.58 10.95
C TRP A 146 1.92 15.45 12.01
N GLU A 147 1.42 16.63 11.60
CA GLU A 147 0.67 17.51 12.47
C GLU A 147 -0.62 16.83 12.97
N LYS A 148 -0.91 17.04 14.26
CA LYS A 148 -2.02 16.39 14.97
C LYS A 148 -3.24 17.31 15.08
N ASP A 149 -3.48 18.14 14.08
CA ASP A 149 -4.51 19.19 14.06
C ASP A 149 -5.80 18.78 13.32
N SER A 150 -5.93 17.50 12.93
CA SER A 150 -7.09 16.96 12.22
C SER A 150 -8.23 16.49 13.15
N LEU A 151 -9.44 16.40 12.59
CA LEU A 151 -10.63 15.83 13.24
C LEU A 151 -10.38 14.42 13.80
N PHE A 152 -9.48 13.65 13.20
CA PHE A 152 -9.07 12.34 13.68
C PHE A 152 -8.49 12.39 15.10
N TYR A 153 -7.66 13.40 15.42
CA TYR A 153 -7.07 13.55 16.75
C TYR A 153 -8.03 14.13 17.79
N ALA A 154 -9.16 14.71 17.36
CA ALA A 154 -10.25 15.12 18.24
C ALA A 154 -11.14 13.94 18.70
N MET A 155 -11.05 12.77 18.04
CA MET A 155 -11.80 11.56 18.41
C MET A 155 -11.26 10.89 19.69
N SER A 156 -12.08 10.06 20.32
CA SER A 156 -11.66 9.29 21.51
C SER A 156 -10.52 8.30 21.15
N PRO A 157 -9.67 7.90 22.12
CA PRO A 157 -8.65 6.87 21.89
C PRO A 157 -9.23 5.58 21.28
N GLU A 158 -10.39 5.13 21.76
CA GLU A 158 -11.05 3.90 21.32
C GLU A 158 -11.50 3.99 19.86
N GLN A 159 -12.05 5.15 19.46
CA GLN A 159 -12.45 5.41 18.08
C GLN A 159 -11.23 5.40 17.15
N ARG A 160 -10.14 6.06 17.56
CA ARG A 160 -8.89 6.09 16.78
C ARG A 160 -8.27 4.70 16.62
N ASP A 161 -8.25 3.91 17.68
CA ASP A 161 -7.73 2.54 17.65
C ASP A 161 -8.60 1.62 16.78
N SER A 162 -9.91 1.79 16.82
CA SER A 162 -10.84 1.09 15.93
C SER A 162 -10.53 1.39 14.46
N ILE A 163 -10.34 2.67 14.10
CA ILE A 163 -9.98 3.09 12.74
C ILE A 163 -8.63 2.47 12.31
N ARG A 164 -7.60 2.56 13.17
CA ARG A 164 -6.29 1.96 12.88
C ARG A 164 -6.35 0.45 12.69
N MET A 165 -7.19 -0.23 13.47
CA MET A 165 -7.39 -1.67 13.38
C MET A 165 -8.02 -2.12 12.07
N VAL A 166 -8.83 -1.28 11.43
CA VAL A 166 -9.42 -1.56 10.10
C VAL A 166 -8.62 -0.97 8.94
N THR A 167 -7.57 -0.19 9.23
CA THR A 167 -6.71 0.41 8.21
C THR A 167 -5.75 -0.64 7.64
N ASP A 168 -5.65 -0.70 6.31
CA ASP A 168 -4.65 -1.51 5.60
C ASP A 168 -3.30 -0.78 5.62
N TYR A 169 -2.28 -1.41 6.21
CA TYR A 169 -0.94 -0.86 6.29
C TYR A 169 -0.35 -0.53 4.90
N TRP A 170 -0.59 -1.38 3.90
CA TRP A 170 -0.02 -1.19 2.57
C TRP A 170 -0.72 -0.06 1.80
N GLU A 171 -2.00 0.17 2.10
CA GLU A 171 -2.75 1.31 1.58
C GLU A 171 -2.23 2.60 2.21
N ALA A 172 -2.20 2.66 3.55
CA ALA A 172 -1.70 3.81 4.29
C ALA A 172 -0.24 4.13 3.97
N SER A 173 0.62 3.12 3.84
CA SER A 173 2.03 3.30 3.49
C SER A 173 2.19 3.89 2.09
N ALA A 174 1.40 3.41 1.12
CA ALA A 174 1.40 3.99 -0.22
C ALA A 174 0.91 5.45 -0.23
N TRP A 175 -0.05 5.79 0.63
CA TRP A 175 -0.52 7.17 0.81
C TRP A 175 0.55 8.08 1.40
N VAL A 176 1.24 7.62 2.44
CA VAL A 176 2.31 8.39 3.08
C VAL A 176 3.48 8.60 2.12
N ASP A 177 3.92 7.55 1.41
CA ASP A 177 5.01 7.65 0.42
C ASP A 177 4.66 8.69 -0.66
N LEU A 178 3.42 8.66 -1.16
CA LEU A 178 2.91 9.60 -2.15
C LEU A 178 2.97 11.07 -1.68
N ILE A 179 2.64 11.32 -0.41
CA ILE A 179 2.56 12.68 0.15
C ILE A 179 3.96 13.19 0.55
N THR A 180 4.81 12.31 1.06
CA THR A 180 6.13 12.68 1.59
C THR A 180 7.21 12.75 0.52
N LYS A 181 7.05 12.02 -0.60
CA LYS A 181 8.00 12.01 -1.72
C LYS A 181 7.34 12.36 -3.05
N PRO A 182 6.66 13.52 -3.12
CA PRO A 182 5.92 13.91 -4.30
C PRO A 182 6.80 13.91 -5.56
N ASP A 183 8.09 14.25 -5.46
CA ASP A 183 8.99 14.38 -6.60
C ASP A 183 9.56 13.06 -7.14
N GLU A 184 9.66 12.02 -6.29
CA GLU A 184 10.09 10.67 -6.71
C GLU A 184 8.98 9.93 -7.49
N HIS A 185 7.74 10.32 -7.22
CA HIS A 185 6.60 9.97 -8.04
C HIS A 185 6.47 11.06 -9.11
N TYR A 186 6.87 10.81 -10.35
CA TYR A 186 6.98 11.75 -11.50
C TYR A 186 5.79 12.73 -11.83
N TRP A 187 4.74 12.78 -11.02
CA TRP A 187 3.59 13.67 -11.17
C TRP A 187 3.86 15.13 -10.79
N TYR A 188 4.97 15.45 -10.10
CA TYR A 188 5.32 16.84 -9.70
C TYR A 188 6.49 17.51 -10.43
N SER A 189 7.38 16.76 -11.08
CA SER A 189 8.64 17.29 -11.61
C SER A 189 8.61 17.71 -13.08
N ILE A 190 7.49 17.55 -13.79
CA ILE A 190 7.40 18.01 -15.18
C ILE A 190 7.32 19.53 -15.18
N THR A 191 8.36 20.16 -15.69
CA THR A 191 8.31 21.58 -16.02
C THR A 191 7.28 21.78 -17.11
N ASP A 192 6.32 22.66 -16.83
CA ASP A 192 5.24 22.94 -17.74
C ASP A 192 5.78 23.50 -19.07
N SER A 193 5.35 22.90 -20.19
CA SER A 193 5.79 23.35 -21.52
C SER A 193 4.87 24.45 -22.02
N THR A 194 5.42 25.45 -22.69
CA THR A 194 4.64 26.54 -23.31
C THR A 194 3.53 26.01 -24.22
N GLU A 195 3.78 24.90 -24.93
CA GLU A 195 2.80 24.28 -25.83
C GLU A 195 1.66 23.60 -25.07
N TYR A 196 1.96 22.83 -24.00
CA TYR A 196 0.93 22.23 -23.16
C TYR A 196 -0.01 23.29 -22.56
N LYS A 197 0.53 24.36 -21.95
CA LYS A 197 -0.27 25.45 -21.39
C LYS A 197 -1.18 26.09 -22.43
N LYS A 198 -0.64 26.34 -23.62
CA LYS A 198 -1.39 26.95 -24.72
C LYS A 198 -2.57 26.07 -25.15
N LEU A 199 -2.35 24.76 -25.26
CA LEU A 199 -3.40 23.81 -25.61
C LEU A 199 -4.43 23.67 -24.48
N GLU A 200 -3.99 23.67 -23.22
CA GLU A 200 -4.88 23.61 -22.06
C GLU A 200 -5.79 24.84 -21.97
N GLU A 201 -5.24 26.06 -22.10
CA GLU A 201 -6.05 27.28 -22.09
C GLU A 201 -6.99 27.36 -23.30
N ALA A 202 -6.54 26.95 -24.49
CA ALA A 202 -7.42 26.89 -25.67
C ALA A 202 -8.60 25.93 -25.47
N LEU A 203 -8.36 24.77 -24.83
CA LEU A 203 -9.43 23.83 -24.49
C LEU A 203 -10.38 24.44 -23.46
N LYS A 204 -9.84 25.06 -22.39
CA LYS A 204 -10.62 25.71 -21.34
C LYS A 204 -11.50 26.84 -21.87
N GLU A 205 -10.97 27.68 -22.76
CA GLU A 205 -11.74 28.71 -23.46
C GLU A 205 -12.85 28.11 -24.34
N GLU A 206 -12.59 27.00 -25.03
CA GLU A 206 -13.58 26.33 -25.86
C GLU A 206 -14.72 25.74 -25.03
N LEU A 207 -14.41 25.14 -23.88
CA LEU A 207 -15.39 24.59 -22.95
C LEU A 207 -16.21 25.68 -22.25
N GLY A 208 -15.63 26.87 -22.03
CA GLY A 208 -16.28 28.02 -21.41
C GLY A 208 -17.23 28.82 -22.31
N LYS A 209 -17.34 28.50 -23.61
CA LYS A 209 -18.22 29.21 -24.54
C LYS A 209 -19.69 28.92 -24.22
N LEU A 210 -20.37 29.93 -23.65
CA LEU A 210 -21.83 29.97 -23.55
C LEU A 210 -22.41 29.74 -24.96
N ASN A 211 -23.17 28.65 -25.16
CA ASN A 211 -23.75 28.13 -26.41
C ASN A 211 -23.03 26.95 -27.09
N PHE A 212 -21.92 26.44 -26.55
CA PHE A 212 -21.41 25.15 -27.03
C PHE A 212 -22.30 24.01 -26.51
N SER A 213 -22.59 23.03 -27.37
CA SER A 213 -23.58 21.95 -27.16
C SER A 213 -23.50 21.28 -25.79
N SER A 214 -24.63 20.86 -25.23
CA SER A 214 -24.66 20.06 -23.99
C SER A 214 -24.23 18.60 -24.18
N ARG A 215 -23.93 18.19 -25.42
CA ARG A 215 -23.54 16.81 -25.75
C ARG A 215 -22.02 16.66 -25.80
N VAL A 216 -21.50 15.74 -24.99
CA VAL A 216 -20.08 15.35 -24.92
C VAL A 216 -19.48 15.08 -26.31
N SER A 217 -20.24 14.44 -27.20
CA SER A 217 -19.79 14.10 -28.57
C SER A 217 -19.39 15.30 -29.42
N ASP A 218 -19.95 16.47 -29.13
CA ASP A 218 -19.70 17.68 -29.91
C ASP A 218 -18.40 18.36 -29.43
N TYR A 219 -18.12 18.31 -28.13
CA TYR A 219 -16.82 18.67 -27.56
C TYR A 219 -15.71 17.76 -28.07
N MET A 220 -15.96 16.45 -28.18
CA MET A 220 -14.98 15.52 -28.71
C MET A 220 -14.64 15.79 -30.18
N LYS A 221 -15.48 16.49 -30.94
CA LYS A 221 -15.19 16.88 -32.34
C LYS A 221 -14.48 18.22 -32.46
N SER A 222 -14.33 18.94 -31.35
CA SER A 222 -13.78 20.28 -31.34
C SER A 222 -12.30 20.27 -31.70
N LYS A 223 -11.84 21.34 -32.38
CA LYS A 223 -10.45 21.40 -32.83
C LYS A 223 -9.49 21.53 -31.64
N ALA A 224 -9.85 22.28 -30.60
CA ALA A 224 -8.95 22.43 -29.45
C ALA A 224 -8.87 21.13 -28.63
N TYR A 225 -10.00 20.41 -28.47
CA TYR A 225 -9.99 19.09 -27.83
C TYR A 225 -9.15 18.07 -28.59
N GLN A 226 -9.32 17.95 -29.90
CA GLN A 226 -8.55 17.00 -30.71
C GLN A 226 -7.06 17.32 -30.68
N ALA A 227 -6.69 18.60 -30.72
CA ALA A 227 -5.30 19.02 -30.58
C ALA A 227 -4.72 18.66 -29.21
N TYR A 228 -5.44 18.96 -28.12
CA TYR A 228 -5.04 18.63 -26.76
C TYR A 228 -4.90 17.12 -26.55
N LYS A 229 -5.91 16.34 -26.95
CA LYS A 229 -5.91 14.87 -26.89
C LYS A 229 -4.73 14.27 -27.64
N THR A 230 -4.51 14.71 -28.88
CA THR A 230 -3.40 14.21 -29.72
C THR A 230 -2.05 14.51 -29.09
N TYR A 231 -1.87 15.72 -28.54
CA TYR A 231 -0.64 16.11 -27.87
C TYR A 231 -0.33 15.23 -26.65
N ILE A 232 -1.33 14.97 -25.80
CA ILE A 232 -1.18 14.09 -24.64
C ILE A 232 -0.92 12.64 -25.05
N CYS A 233 -1.62 12.12 -26.07
CA CYS A 233 -1.41 10.75 -26.54
C CYS A 233 0.01 10.54 -27.11
N ASN A 234 0.53 11.53 -27.83
CA ASN A 234 1.88 11.51 -28.38
C ASN A 234 2.96 11.73 -27.31
N ASN A 235 2.62 12.42 -26.23
CA ASN A 235 3.53 12.73 -25.14
C ASN A 235 2.91 12.31 -23.78
N PRO A 236 2.85 11.00 -23.47
CA PRO A 236 2.12 10.49 -22.32
C PRO A 236 2.61 11.01 -20.96
N ILE A 237 3.82 11.58 -20.92
CA ILE A 237 4.34 12.24 -19.72
C ILE A 237 3.43 13.40 -19.27
N TYR A 238 2.79 14.13 -20.20
CA TYR A 238 1.89 15.24 -19.87
C TYR A 238 0.54 14.81 -19.28
N ILE A 239 0.23 13.51 -19.23
CA ILE A 239 -0.92 13.00 -18.45
C ILE A 239 -0.81 13.42 -16.99
N ASN A 240 0.42 13.51 -16.46
CA ASN A 240 0.67 14.00 -15.11
C ASN A 240 0.31 15.48 -14.92
N LEU A 241 0.53 16.33 -15.93
CA LEU A 241 0.06 17.72 -15.88
C LEU A 241 -1.46 17.79 -16.03
N MET A 242 -2.05 16.90 -16.84
CA MET A 242 -3.50 16.80 -16.97
C MET A 242 -4.17 16.47 -15.63
N PHE A 243 -3.57 15.65 -14.76
CA PHE A 243 -4.09 15.40 -13.41
C PHE A 243 -4.20 16.65 -12.52
N LYS A 244 -3.49 17.73 -12.87
CA LYS A 244 -3.55 19.03 -12.19
C LYS A 244 -4.37 20.08 -12.95
N SER A 245 -4.83 19.72 -14.13
CA SER A 245 -5.56 20.62 -15.02
C SER A 245 -6.95 20.96 -14.48
N PHE A 246 -7.57 21.94 -15.12
CA PHE A 246 -8.95 22.32 -14.82
C PHE A 246 -9.96 21.16 -14.99
N LEU A 247 -9.64 20.12 -15.79
CA LEU A 247 -10.51 18.95 -15.98
C LEU A 247 -10.72 18.14 -14.69
N PHE A 248 -9.79 18.24 -13.73
CA PHE A 248 -9.90 17.59 -12.42
C PHE A 248 -10.54 18.50 -11.36
N LYS A 249 -11.32 19.51 -11.77
CA LYS A 249 -12.15 20.30 -10.85
C LYS A 249 -13.58 19.79 -10.75
N GLN A 250 -14.12 19.15 -11.81
CA GLN A 250 -15.50 18.65 -11.84
C GLN A 250 -15.62 17.33 -12.64
N PHE A 251 -15.24 16.21 -12.01
CA PHE A 251 -15.23 14.89 -12.67
C PHE A 251 -16.62 14.24 -12.82
N LYS A 252 -17.61 14.67 -12.02
CA LYS A 252 -19.03 14.28 -12.15
C LYS A 252 -19.68 15.09 -13.27
N GLY A 253 -19.41 14.73 -14.52
CA GLY A 253 -19.94 15.46 -15.68
C GLY A 253 -19.07 15.34 -16.91
N LEU A 254 -19.11 16.37 -17.76
CA LEU A 254 -18.39 16.45 -19.04
C LEU A 254 -16.92 16.07 -18.91
N ASP A 255 -16.21 16.63 -17.95
CA ASP A 255 -14.76 16.45 -17.81
C ASP A 255 -14.39 14.98 -17.56
N GLY A 256 -15.19 14.24 -16.79
CA GLY A 256 -14.98 12.81 -16.56
C GLY A 256 -15.03 11.99 -17.86
N TYR A 257 -15.92 12.34 -18.80
CA TYR A 257 -15.96 11.70 -20.12
C TYR A 257 -14.75 12.07 -20.99
N LEU A 258 -14.33 13.34 -20.95
CA LEU A 258 -13.17 13.82 -21.70
C LEU A 258 -11.88 13.17 -21.20
N ILE A 259 -11.71 13.05 -19.88
CA ILE A 259 -10.60 12.36 -19.23
C ILE A 259 -10.57 10.88 -19.63
N ASP A 260 -11.70 10.19 -19.54
CA ASP A 260 -11.81 8.78 -19.92
C ASP A 260 -11.38 8.56 -21.37
N ASP A 261 -11.83 9.41 -22.29
CA ASP A 261 -11.50 9.31 -23.72
C ASP A 261 -10.02 9.58 -24.00
N ILE A 262 -9.41 10.60 -23.38
CA ILE A 262 -7.98 10.89 -23.53
C ILE A 262 -7.14 9.72 -23.00
N ILE A 263 -7.43 9.25 -21.79
CA ILE A 263 -6.64 8.19 -21.15
C ILE A 263 -6.79 6.87 -21.90
N ARG A 264 -8.01 6.49 -22.30
CA ARG A 264 -8.25 5.22 -23.01
C ARG A 264 -7.72 5.22 -24.44
N ALA A 265 -7.61 6.39 -25.08
CA ALA A 265 -6.96 6.49 -26.37
C ALA A 265 -5.48 6.09 -26.31
N LYS A 266 -4.79 6.38 -25.19
CA LYS A 266 -3.41 5.94 -24.97
C LYS A 266 -3.31 4.56 -24.31
N TYR A 267 -4.15 4.29 -23.31
CA TYR A 267 -4.16 3.06 -22.52
C TYR A 267 -5.56 2.41 -22.57
N PRO A 268 -5.87 1.59 -23.59
CA PRO A 268 -7.22 1.03 -23.77
C PRO A 268 -7.73 0.21 -22.58
N SER A 269 -6.84 -0.38 -21.78
CA SER A 269 -7.19 -1.13 -20.56
C SER A 269 -7.46 -0.27 -19.33
N ALA A 270 -7.40 1.06 -19.45
CA ALA A 270 -7.59 1.97 -18.33
C ALA A 270 -9.04 1.93 -17.80
N PRO A 271 -9.22 1.81 -16.48
CA PRO A 271 -10.55 1.91 -15.88
C PRO A 271 -11.11 3.33 -16.06
N SER A 272 -12.43 3.49 -16.00
CA SER A 272 -13.07 4.82 -16.11
C SER A 272 -12.99 5.55 -14.78
N ILE A 273 -12.65 6.84 -14.78
CA ILE A 273 -12.65 7.67 -13.56
C ILE A 273 -14.05 7.77 -12.96
N ARG A 274 -15.07 7.78 -13.81
CA ARG A 274 -16.47 7.90 -13.42
C ARG A 274 -16.93 6.73 -12.56
N THR A 275 -16.44 5.52 -12.84
CA THR A 275 -16.77 4.34 -12.00
C THR A 275 -16.25 4.43 -10.56
N TYR A 276 -15.26 5.30 -10.32
CA TYR A 276 -14.72 5.57 -8.99
C TYR A 276 -15.52 6.67 -8.29
N VAL A 277 -15.80 7.78 -8.98
CA VAL A 277 -16.44 8.97 -8.37
C VAL A 277 -17.97 8.93 -8.34
N GLU A 278 -18.64 8.07 -9.12
CA GLU A 278 -20.12 8.00 -9.12
C GLU A 278 -20.70 7.44 -7.81
N LYS A 279 -19.88 6.76 -7.00
CA LYS A 279 -20.31 6.09 -5.77
C LYS A 279 -20.11 6.92 -4.50
N THR A 280 -19.49 8.08 -4.61
CA THR A 280 -19.11 8.93 -3.47
C THR A 280 -20.15 10.02 -3.25
N ASP A 281 -20.44 10.33 -2.00
CA ASP A 281 -21.45 11.29 -1.55
C ASP A 281 -20.86 12.55 -0.88
N ASP A 282 -19.56 12.53 -0.54
CA ASP A 282 -18.84 13.69 -0.03
C ASP A 282 -17.52 13.99 -0.78
N SER A 283 -16.98 15.18 -0.53
CA SER A 283 -15.80 15.71 -1.23
C SER A 283 -14.49 15.01 -0.89
N ASP A 284 -14.35 14.50 0.34
CA ASP A 284 -13.14 13.80 0.74
C ASP A 284 -13.11 12.41 0.09
N ASP A 285 -14.23 11.70 0.12
CA ASP A 285 -14.40 10.41 -0.56
C ASP A 285 -14.23 10.52 -2.08
N GLU A 286 -14.75 11.60 -2.70
CA GLU A 286 -14.49 11.92 -4.12
C GLU A 286 -12.99 12.06 -4.40
N ARG A 287 -12.29 12.79 -3.54
CA ARG A 287 -10.86 13.03 -3.69
C ARG A 287 -10.08 11.71 -3.58
N PHE A 288 -10.41 10.88 -2.60
CA PHE A 288 -9.84 9.53 -2.45
C PHE A 288 -10.09 8.65 -3.68
N ALA A 289 -11.32 8.66 -4.22
CA ALA A 289 -11.69 7.89 -5.40
C ALA A 289 -10.91 8.32 -6.66
N VAL A 290 -10.73 9.64 -6.86
CA VAL A 290 -9.90 10.17 -7.95
C VAL A 290 -8.44 9.72 -7.81
N TYR A 291 -7.90 9.74 -6.59
CA TYR A 291 -6.53 9.31 -6.33
C TYR A 291 -6.33 7.81 -6.58
N GLU A 292 -7.28 6.96 -6.17
CA GLU A 292 -7.23 5.53 -6.49
C GLU A 292 -7.19 5.29 -8.00
N TRP A 293 -7.99 6.04 -8.76
CA TRP A 293 -8.00 5.95 -10.22
C TRP A 293 -6.67 6.43 -10.82
N GLN A 294 -6.14 7.58 -10.38
CA GLN A 294 -4.85 8.11 -10.86
C GLN A 294 -3.71 7.11 -10.64
N ARG A 295 -3.69 6.39 -9.50
CA ARG A 295 -2.73 5.32 -9.25
C ARG A 295 -2.81 4.19 -10.28
N LYS A 296 -4.02 3.77 -10.66
CA LYS A 296 -4.21 2.75 -11.71
C LYS A 296 -3.64 3.19 -13.04
N ILE A 297 -3.84 4.45 -13.42
CA ILE A 297 -3.28 5.02 -14.65
C ILE A 297 -1.75 5.08 -14.59
N TRP A 298 -1.18 5.51 -13.46
CA TRP A 298 0.27 5.54 -13.26
C TRP A 298 0.91 4.16 -13.44
N PHE A 299 0.30 3.10 -12.92
CA PHE A 299 0.81 1.74 -13.13
C PHE A 299 0.84 1.36 -14.62
N LEU A 300 -0.18 1.76 -15.41
CA LEU A 300 -0.20 1.51 -16.85
C LEU A 300 0.91 2.27 -17.57
N MET A 301 1.10 3.55 -17.23
CA MET A 301 2.16 4.40 -17.80
C MET A 301 3.56 3.83 -17.57
N ASN A 302 3.82 3.22 -16.42
CA ASN A 302 5.15 2.67 -16.09
C ASN A 302 5.33 1.21 -16.52
N LYS A 303 4.25 0.47 -16.78
CA LYS A 303 4.33 -0.87 -17.37
C LYS A 303 4.81 -0.80 -18.82
N GLU A 304 4.36 0.18 -19.61
CA GLU A 304 4.84 0.39 -20.98
C GLU A 304 6.32 0.80 -21.02
N LYS A 305 6.78 1.65 -20.10
CA LYS A 305 8.19 2.08 -20.03
C LYS A 305 9.19 0.95 -19.76
N LYS A 306 8.77 -0.13 -19.08
CA LYS A 306 9.63 -1.29 -18.80
C LYS A 306 9.72 -2.29 -19.95
N ASN A 307 8.88 -2.14 -20.97
CA ASN A 307 8.84 -2.99 -22.16
C ASN A 307 9.51 -2.32 -23.39
N LEU A 308 10.13 -1.15 -23.19
CA LEU A 308 11.00 -0.44 -24.14
C LEU A 308 12.45 -0.58 -23.66
#